data_AF-A0AAE4B6J3-F1
#
_entry.id   AF-A0AAE4B6J3-F1
#
_cell.length_a   1.000
_cell.length_b   1.000
_cell.length_c   1.000
_cell.angle_alpha   90.00
_cell.angle_beta   90.00
_cell.angle_gamma   90.00
#
_symmetry.space_group_name_H-M   'P 1'
#
loop_
_entity.id
_entity.type
_entity.pdbx_description
1 polymer ?
#
loop_
_entity_poly.entity_id
_entity_poly.type
_entity_poly.pdbx_seq_one_letter_code
_entity_poly.pdbx_strand_id
1 'polypeptide(L)'
;MIRILTSLLFLLSALPSHATGPSFPLHGNWCGIGHSGGPYSAAPIDPLDAACMRHDICAAQRGELNCGCDISFMRELRYQRWPNPVIADKARAIHDAIAMMPCANPMGMAYKAARLASDMTSDTVIGRELPTDILRRWAKVVSSGLSRSYWSR
;
A
#
# COMPACT_ATOMS: atom_id res chain seq x y z
N MET A 1 -5.42 48.29 34.38
CA MET A 1 -6.43 47.40 33.74
C MET A 1 -5.86 46.93 32.41
N ILE A 2 -6.20 45.72 31.95
CA ILE A 2 -5.72 45.01 30.74
C ILE A 2 -4.63 43.96 31.03
N ARG A 3 -5.08 42.78 31.50
CA ARG A 3 -4.32 41.51 31.50
C ARG A 3 -5.28 40.33 31.28
N ILE A 4 -6.09 40.33 30.22
CA ILE A 4 -6.95 39.16 29.91
C ILE A 4 -7.18 39.03 28.40
N LEU A 5 -6.15 39.04 27.55
CA LEU A 5 -6.37 38.88 26.11
C LEU A 5 -5.28 38.09 25.36
N THR A 6 -4.65 37.11 26.00
CA THR A 6 -3.63 36.28 25.34
C THR A 6 -3.86 34.77 25.45
N SER A 7 -4.95 34.31 26.08
CA SER A 7 -5.17 32.87 26.30
C SER A 7 -6.20 32.19 25.37
N LEU A 8 -6.71 32.88 24.34
CA LEU A 8 -7.73 32.32 23.45
C LEU A 8 -7.23 32.01 22.02
N LEU A 9 -5.93 31.80 21.84
CA LEU A 9 -5.33 31.58 20.51
C LEU A 9 -4.48 30.29 20.41
N PHE A 10 -4.79 29.27 21.21
CA PHE A 10 -4.04 28.00 21.22
C PHE A 10 -4.94 26.75 21.13
N LEU A 11 -6.07 26.85 20.43
CA LEU A 11 -6.97 25.71 20.17
C LEU A 11 -7.20 25.41 18.68
N LEU A 12 -6.41 25.96 17.78
CA LEU A 12 -6.64 25.84 16.32
C LEU A 12 -5.49 25.18 15.54
N SER A 13 -4.80 24.20 16.13
CA SER A 13 -3.71 23.51 15.44
C SER A 13 -3.64 22.02 15.78
N ALA A 14 -4.70 21.30 15.41
CA ALA A 14 -4.64 19.86 15.15
C ALA A 14 -5.83 19.41 14.28
N LEU A 15 -5.99 20.00 13.09
CA LEU A 15 -6.76 19.34 12.05
C LEU A 15 -5.86 18.21 11.50
N PRO A 16 -6.27 16.93 11.55
CA PRO A 16 -5.52 15.89 10.89
C PRO A 16 -5.51 16.19 9.40
N SER A 17 -4.31 16.26 8.81
CA SER A 17 -4.12 16.37 7.37
C SER A 17 -4.76 15.15 6.71
N HIS A 18 -5.99 15.30 6.23
CA HIS A 18 -6.56 14.35 5.29
C HIS A 18 -5.76 14.50 3.99
N ALA A 19 -5.26 13.40 3.45
CA ALA A 19 -4.51 13.42 2.20
C ALA A 19 -5.39 14.00 1.08
N THR A 20 -5.18 15.25 0.71
CA THR A 20 -5.84 15.94 -0.42
C THR A 20 -5.12 15.69 -1.75
N GLY A 21 -4.46 14.53 -1.87
CA GLY A 21 -3.78 14.09 -3.08
C GLY A 21 -4.68 13.25 -4.00
N PRO A 22 -4.25 13.00 -5.26
CA PRO A 22 -4.96 12.08 -6.15
C PRO A 22 -5.02 10.68 -5.53
N SER A 23 -6.22 10.09 -5.53
CA SER A 23 -6.47 8.73 -5.03
C SER A 23 -6.37 7.70 -6.17
N PHE A 24 -5.67 6.60 -5.90
CA PHE A 24 -5.49 5.49 -6.84
C PHE A 24 -5.93 4.14 -6.21
N PRO A 25 -7.26 3.91 -6.08
CA PRO A 25 -7.86 2.68 -5.56
C PRO A 25 -7.49 1.44 -6.38
N LEU A 26 -6.68 0.53 -5.83
CA LEU A 26 -6.36 -0.76 -6.48
C LEU A 26 -7.37 -1.85 -6.16
N HIS A 27 -7.81 -1.93 -4.90
CA HIS A 27 -8.71 -2.99 -4.43
C HIS A 27 -9.35 -2.63 -3.09
N GLY A 28 -10.61 -3.03 -2.91
CA GLY A 28 -11.33 -2.85 -1.64
C GLY A 28 -11.37 -1.43 -1.12
N ASN A 29 -11.33 -1.29 0.20
CA ASN A 29 -11.41 -0.03 0.94
C ASN A 29 -10.04 0.53 1.35
N TRP A 30 -8.97 -0.25 1.18
CA TRP A 30 -7.64 0.07 1.72
C TRP A 30 -6.51 -0.01 0.68
N CYS A 31 -6.55 -0.93 -0.28
CA CYS A 31 -5.43 -1.06 -1.21
C CYS A 31 -5.38 0.09 -2.22
N GLY A 32 -4.38 0.96 -2.14
CA GLY A 32 -4.10 1.97 -3.17
C GLY A 32 -3.41 3.23 -2.63
N ILE A 33 -2.71 3.95 -3.50
CA ILE A 33 -2.04 5.21 -3.12
C ILE A 33 -3.11 6.26 -2.83
N GLY A 34 -3.08 6.84 -1.62
CA GLY A 34 -4.09 7.82 -1.19
C GLY A 34 -5.53 7.28 -1.22
N HIS A 35 -5.68 5.95 -1.19
CA HIS A 35 -7.00 5.30 -1.21
C HIS A 35 -7.58 5.10 0.19
N SER A 36 -6.73 4.81 1.17
CA SER A 36 -7.16 4.76 2.56
C SER A 36 -7.45 6.16 3.09
N GLY A 37 -8.69 6.39 3.52
CA GLY A 37 -9.14 7.65 4.13
C GLY A 37 -8.68 7.83 5.59
N GLY A 38 -7.59 7.17 5.99
CA GLY A 38 -7.20 7.03 7.39
C GLY A 38 -8.14 6.10 8.18
N PRO A 39 -8.26 6.23 9.51
CA PRO A 39 -9.02 5.32 10.39
C PRO A 39 -10.55 5.29 10.12
N TYR A 40 -11.03 6.06 9.14
CA TYR A 40 -12.43 6.14 8.73
C TYR A 40 -12.76 5.32 7.47
N SER A 41 -11.80 4.58 6.92
CA SER A 41 -12.07 3.62 5.84
C SER A 41 -13.00 2.50 6.33
N ALA A 42 -13.96 2.12 5.48
CA ALA A 42 -14.87 1.02 5.76
C ALA A 42 -14.11 -0.29 6.04
N ALA A 43 -14.76 -1.22 6.76
CA ALA A 43 -14.18 -2.51 7.12
C ALA A 43 -13.58 -3.23 5.89
N PRO A 44 -12.44 -3.92 6.01
CA PRO A 44 -11.82 -4.60 4.89
C PRO A 44 -12.77 -5.66 4.34
N ILE A 45 -12.93 -5.70 3.01
CA ILE A 45 -13.94 -6.56 2.37
C ILE A 45 -13.46 -8.00 2.11
N ASP A 46 -12.15 -8.21 2.13
CA ASP A 46 -11.54 -9.53 1.96
C ASP A 46 -10.12 -9.58 2.58
N PRO A 47 -9.45 -10.75 2.58
CA PRO A 47 -8.14 -10.89 3.20
C PRO A 47 -7.03 -10.02 2.57
N LEU A 48 -7.15 -9.61 1.30
CA LEU A 48 -6.16 -8.73 0.66
C LEU A 48 -6.37 -7.30 1.14
N ASP A 49 -7.62 -6.86 1.17
CA ASP A 49 -7.99 -5.55 1.71
C ASP A 49 -7.58 -5.40 3.18
N ALA A 50 -7.71 -6.48 3.96
CA ALA A 50 -7.24 -6.51 5.35
C ALA A 50 -5.71 -6.38 5.48
N ALA A 51 -4.94 -6.94 4.54
CA ALA A 51 -3.49 -6.79 4.53
C ALA A 51 -3.08 -5.35 4.20
N CYS A 52 -3.76 -4.72 3.23
CA CYS A 52 -3.58 -3.30 2.93
C CYS A 52 -3.93 -2.41 4.13
N MET A 53 -5.02 -2.71 4.84
CA MET A 53 -5.38 -2.00 6.07
C MET A 53 -4.26 -2.05 7.12
N ARG A 54 -3.67 -3.23 7.36
CA ARG A 54 -2.55 -3.37 8.31
C ARG A 54 -1.32 -2.59 7.88
N HIS A 55 -1.02 -2.58 6.59
CA HIS A 55 0.07 -1.80 6.01
C HIS A 55 -0.14 -0.30 6.25
N ASP A 56 -1.33 0.21 5.92
CA ASP A 56 -1.62 1.64 6.00
C ASP A 56 -1.65 2.13 7.46
N ILE A 57 -2.19 1.33 8.38
CA ILE A 57 -2.12 1.60 9.82
C ILE A 57 -0.66 1.63 10.30
N CYS A 58 0.18 0.71 9.84
CA CYS A 58 1.61 0.69 10.18
C CYS A 58 2.30 1.97 9.69
N ALA A 59 2.06 2.37 8.44
CA ALA A 59 2.62 3.57 7.83
C ALA A 59 2.16 4.84 8.58
N ALA A 60 0.87 4.94 8.93
CA ALA A 60 0.34 6.05 9.72
C ALA A 60 0.99 6.15 11.12
N GLN A 61 1.31 5.02 11.75
CA GLN A 61 1.91 4.99 13.09
C GLN A 61 3.43 5.16 13.09
N ARG A 62 4.13 4.69 12.05
CA ARG A 62 5.60 4.58 12.02
C ARG A 62 6.28 5.46 10.97
N GLY A 63 5.50 6.22 10.21
CA GLY A 63 5.93 7.06 9.09
C GLY A 63 5.64 6.41 7.73
N GLU A 64 5.18 7.23 6.78
CA GLU A 64 4.71 6.79 5.45
C GLU A 64 5.76 6.02 4.64
N LEU A 65 7.05 6.31 4.85
CA LEU A 65 8.17 5.68 4.16
C LEU A 65 8.93 4.65 5.03
N ASN A 66 8.26 4.07 6.04
CA ASN A 66 8.89 3.10 6.91
C ASN A 66 9.09 1.75 6.20
N CYS A 67 10.34 1.42 5.85
CA CYS A 67 10.65 0.15 5.17
C CYS A 67 10.22 -1.10 5.95
N GLY A 68 10.12 -1.04 7.28
CA GLY A 68 9.64 -2.15 8.09
C GLY A 68 8.17 -2.47 7.84
N CYS A 69 7.34 -1.45 7.58
CA CYS A 69 5.94 -1.63 7.19
C CYS A 69 5.84 -2.33 5.83
N ASP A 70 6.58 -1.86 4.82
CA ASP A 70 6.63 -2.48 3.50
C ASP A 70 7.11 -3.94 3.56
N ILE A 71 8.16 -4.22 4.31
CA ILE A 71 8.73 -5.58 4.43
C ILE A 71 7.75 -6.53 5.13
N SER A 72 7.07 -6.06 6.18
CA SER A 72 6.04 -6.85 6.85
C SER A 72 4.87 -7.15 5.90
N PHE A 73 4.44 -6.14 5.14
CA PHE A 73 3.38 -6.28 4.16
C PHE A 73 3.76 -7.24 3.03
N MET A 74 4.97 -7.13 2.47
CA MET A 74 5.48 -8.08 1.47
C MET A 74 5.48 -9.51 2.01
N ARG A 75 5.90 -9.72 3.26
CA ARG A 75 5.89 -11.04 3.89
C ARG A 75 4.48 -11.61 3.96
N GLU A 76 3.53 -10.80 4.42
CA GLU A 76 2.14 -11.17 4.48
C GLU A 76 1.58 -11.55 3.10
N LEU A 77 1.81 -10.71 2.09
CA LEU A 77 1.33 -10.96 0.73
C LEU A 77 1.90 -12.24 0.12
N ARG A 78 3.15 -12.59 0.46
CA ARG A 78 3.82 -13.78 -0.04
C ARG A 78 3.28 -15.07 0.55
N TYR A 79 3.04 -15.09 1.86
CA TYR A 79 2.76 -16.33 2.60
C TYR A 79 1.29 -16.56 2.92
N GLN A 80 0.46 -15.52 2.79
CA GLN A 80 -0.98 -15.66 3.03
C GLN A 80 -1.63 -16.59 1.99
N ARG A 81 -2.56 -17.42 2.46
CA ARG A 81 -3.38 -18.28 1.59
C ARG A 81 -4.58 -17.49 1.11
N TRP A 82 -4.68 -17.30 -0.20
CA TRP A 82 -5.72 -16.48 -0.82
C TRP A 82 -7.01 -17.26 -1.07
N PRO A 83 -8.18 -16.60 -0.96
CA PRO A 83 -9.48 -17.26 -1.10
C PRO A 83 -9.74 -17.76 -2.52
N ASN A 84 -9.12 -17.13 -3.53
CA ASN A 84 -9.21 -17.52 -4.93
C ASN A 84 -8.02 -16.96 -5.74
N PRO A 85 -7.79 -17.45 -6.98
CA PRO A 85 -6.68 -17.00 -7.82
C PRO A 85 -6.73 -15.51 -8.19
N VAL A 86 -7.91 -14.91 -8.31
CA VAL A 86 -8.05 -13.48 -8.66
C VAL A 86 -7.48 -12.59 -7.56
N ILE A 87 -7.74 -12.92 -6.29
CA ILE A 87 -7.16 -12.22 -5.15
C ILE A 87 -5.67 -12.51 -5.04
N ALA A 88 -5.24 -13.75 -5.30
CA ALA A 88 -3.82 -14.11 -5.31
C ALA A 88 -3.01 -13.31 -6.34
N ASP A 89 -3.52 -13.16 -7.56
CA ASP A 89 -2.87 -12.39 -8.64
C ASP A 89 -2.74 -10.91 -8.27
N LYS A 90 -3.80 -10.33 -7.69
CA LYS A 90 -3.77 -8.94 -7.21
C LYS A 90 -2.75 -8.76 -6.07
N ALA A 91 -2.76 -9.67 -5.10
CA ALA A 91 -1.79 -9.66 -4.00
C ALA A 91 -0.35 -9.74 -4.51
N ARG A 92 -0.09 -10.59 -5.51
CA ARG A 92 1.22 -10.69 -6.15
C ARG A 92 1.63 -9.40 -6.85
N ALA A 93 0.71 -8.79 -7.60
CA ALA A 93 0.99 -7.52 -8.27
C ALA A 93 1.24 -6.37 -7.27
N ILE A 94 0.50 -6.32 -6.16
CA ILE A 94 0.74 -5.34 -5.09
C ILE A 94 2.08 -5.60 -4.38
N HIS A 95 2.42 -6.87 -4.11
CA HIS A 95 3.74 -7.25 -3.57
C HIS A 95 4.88 -6.75 -4.46
N ASP A 96 4.77 -7.00 -5.77
CA ASP A 96 5.78 -6.58 -6.73
C ASP A 96 5.89 -5.04 -6.78
N ALA A 97 4.76 -4.34 -6.75
CA ALA A 97 4.73 -2.88 -6.75
C ALA A 97 5.37 -2.31 -5.48
N ILE A 98 4.95 -2.75 -4.28
CA ILE A 98 5.51 -2.24 -3.03
C ILE A 98 7.00 -2.55 -2.93
N ALA A 99 7.48 -3.68 -3.47
CA ALA A 99 8.89 -4.02 -3.48
C ALA A 99 9.76 -3.00 -4.23
N MET A 100 9.19 -2.34 -5.25
CA MET A 100 9.86 -1.33 -6.07
C MET A 100 9.64 0.10 -5.56
N MET A 101 8.63 0.34 -4.71
CA MET A 101 8.36 1.65 -4.15
C MET A 101 9.48 2.09 -3.18
N PRO A 102 9.95 3.36 -3.25
CA PRO A 102 10.95 3.87 -2.33
C PRO A 102 10.49 3.87 -0.87
N CYS A 103 11.44 3.70 0.05
CA CYS A 103 11.24 3.86 1.50
C CYS A 103 12.51 4.49 2.12
N ALA A 104 12.43 4.97 3.35
CA ALA A 104 13.43 5.89 3.95
C ALA A 104 14.84 5.30 4.19
N ASN A 105 14.97 3.97 4.22
CA ASN A 105 16.24 3.28 4.51
C ASN A 105 16.77 2.56 3.25
N PRO A 106 17.99 2.85 2.78
CA PRO A 106 18.56 2.23 1.58
C PRO A 106 18.76 0.71 1.72
N MET A 107 19.10 0.21 2.92
CA MET A 107 19.18 -1.24 3.17
C MET A 107 17.80 -1.89 3.11
N GLY A 108 16.76 -1.19 3.57
CA GLY A 108 15.38 -1.63 3.43
C GLY A 108 14.95 -1.71 1.97
N MET A 109 15.30 -0.71 1.16
CA MET A 109 15.06 -0.75 -0.29
C MET A 109 15.80 -1.90 -0.96
N ALA A 110 17.09 -2.09 -0.65
CA ALA A 110 17.88 -3.19 -1.19
C ALA A 110 17.29 -4.56 -0.81
N TYR A 111 16.82 -4.72 0.42
CA TYR A 111 16.14 -5.94 0.86
C TYR A 111 14.88 -6.22 0.04
N LYS A 112 14.01 -5.22 -0.15
CA LYS A 112 12.78 -5.35 -0.93
C LYS A 112 13.07 -5.71 -2.39
N ALA A 113 14.04 -5.03 -3.02
CA ALA A 113 14.45 -5.31 -4.39
C ALA A 113 15.06 -6.70 -4.55
N ALA A 114 15.96 -7.11 -3.64
CA ALA A 114 16.54 -8.45 -3.63
C ALA A 114 15.48 -9.53 -3.45
N ARG A 115 14.45 -9.26 -2.65
CA ARG A 115 13.34 -10.17 -2.41
C ARG A 115 12.47 -10.35 -3.66
N LEU A 116 12.14 -9.27 -4.36
CA LEU A 116 11.46 -9.33 -5.65
C LEU A 116 12.28 -10.08 -6.70
N ALA A 117 13.58 -9.77 -6.81
CA ALA A 117 14.48 -10.45 -7.73
C ALA A 117 14.54 -11.97 -7.45
N SER A 118 14.64 -12.36 -6.18
CA SER A 118 14.61 -13.76 -5.76
C SER A 118 13.32 -14.48 -6.15
N ASP A 119 12.15 -13.85 -5.97
CA ASP A 119 10.87 -14.44 -6.40
C ASP A 119 10.81 -14.57 -7.92
N MET A 120 11.22 -13.54 -8.66
CA MET A 120 11.26 -13.57 -10.12
C MET A 120 12.18 -14.68 -10.64
N THR A 121 13.40 -14.79 -10.11
CA THR A 121 14.34 -15.88 -10.46
C THR A 121 13.74 -17.24 -10.11
N SER A 122 13.14 -17.40 -8.94
CA SER A 122 12.52 -18.65 -8.54
C SER A 122 11.39 -19.07 -9.49
N ASP A 123 10.49 -18.15 -9.82
CA ASP A 123 9.36 -18.44 -10.71
C ASP A 123 9.82 -18.77 -12.14
N THR A 124 10.89 -18.14 -12.63
CA THR A 124 11.49 -18.47 -13.93
C THR A 124 12.16 -19.84 -13.93
N VAL A 125 12.91 -20.18 -12.88
CA VAL A 125 13.61 -21.47 -12.79
C VAL A 125 12.63 -22.65 -12.74
N ILE A 126 11.50 -22.50 -12.05
CA ILE A 126 10.47 -23.55 -11.97
C ILE A 126 9.49 -23.51 -13.15
N GLY A 127 9.70 -22.63 -14.14
CA GLY A 127 8.85 -22.51 -15.32
C GLY A 127 7.43 -22.00 -15.03
N ARG A 128 7.23 -21.29 -13.92
CA ARG A 128 5.92 -20.74 -13.53
C ARG A 128 5.59 -19.47 -14.30
N GLU A 129 6.56 -18.57 -14.44
CA GLU A 129 6.40 -17.26 -15.10
C GLU A 129 7.69 -16.83 -15.80
N LEU A 130 7.56 -16.05 -16.86
CA LEU A 130 8.68 -15.36 -17.50
C LEU A 130 8.99 -14.06 -16.75
N PRO A 131 10.25 -13.56 -16.81
CA PRO A 131 10.60 -12.26 -16.21
C PRO A 131 9.73 -11.10 -16.70
N THR A 132 9.19 -11.18 -17.92
CA THR A 132 8.32 -10.17 -18.52
C THR A 132 6.89 -10.17 -18.00
N ASP A 133 6.45 -11.24 -17.31
CA ASP A 133 5.08 -11.37 -16.81
C ASP A 133 4.75 -10.36 -15.69
N ILE A 134 5.76 -9.79 -15.04
CA ILE A 134 5.59 -8.68 -14.10
C ILE A 134 4.87 -7.49 -14.73
N LEU A 135 5.19 -7.16 -15.99
CA LEU A 135 4.57 -6.05 -16.72
C LEU A 135 3.09 -6.34 -16.99
N ARG A 136 2.76 -7.59 -17.34
CA ARG A 136 1.38 -8.03 -17.54
C ARG A 136 0.58 -7.97 -16.25
N ARG A 137 1.16 -8.40 -15.12
CA ARG A 137 0.52 -8.30 -13.80
C ARG A 137 0.24 -6.85 -13.42
N TRP A 138 1.23 -5.98 -13.59
CA TRP A 138 1.10 -4.56 -13.26
C TRP A 138 0.08 -3.87 -14.15
N ALA A 139 0.06 -4.16 -15.45
CA ALA A 139 -0.94 -3.61 -16.37
C ALA A 139 -2.39 -3.92 -15.92
N LYS A 140 -2.65 -5.12 -15.39
CA LYS A 140 -3.97 -5.51 -14.86
C LYS A 140 -4.37 -4.71 -13.61
N VAL A 141 -3.42 -4.49 -12.70
CA VAL A 141 -3.71 -3.76 -11.45
C VAL A 141 -3.81 -2.26 -11.70
N VAL A 142 -2.95 -1.69 -12.55
CA VAL A 142 -3.02 -0.29 -12.96
C VAL A 142 -4.31 0.00 -13.71
N SER A 143 -4.76 -0.87 -14.62
CA SER A 143 -6.04 -0.68 -15.32
C SER A 143 -7.23 -0.76 -14.37
N SER A 144 -7.18 -1.65 -13.37
CA SER A 144 -8.17 -1.71 -12.30
C SER A 144 -8.21 -0.41 -11.50
N GLY A 145 -7.03 0.15 -11.19
CA GLY A 145 -6.88 1.43 -10.50
C GLY A 145 -7.46 2.60 -11.26
N LEU A 146 -7.07 2.75 -12.53
CA LEU A 146 -7.58 3.81 -13.41
C LEU A 146 -9.10 3.76 -13.57
N SER A 147 -9.67 2.56 -13.74
CA SER A 147 -11.12 2.37 -13.81
C SER A 147 -11.78 2.85 -12.52
N ARG A 148 -11.30 2.41 -11.35
CA ARG A 148 -11.88 2.80 -10.06
C ARG A 148 -11.75 4.30 -9.78
N SER A 149 -10.61 4.91 -10.09
CA SER A 149 -10.41 6.37 -9.97
C SER A 149 -11.32 7.18 -10.92
N TYR A 150 -11.75 6.60 -12.05
CA TYR A 150 -12.71 7.25 -12.95
C TYR A 150 -14.11 7.23 -12.35
N TRP A 151 -14.55 6.09 -11.79
CA TRP A 151 -15.88 5.93 -11.19
C TRP A 151 -16.05 6.62 -9.82
N SER A 152 -14.98 7.08 -9.20
CA SER A 152 -14.99 7.78 -7.91
C SER A 152 -15.03 9.31 -8.02
N ARG A 153 -15.15 9.85 -9.24
CA ARG A 153 -15.32 11.28 -9.53
C ARG A 153 -16.76 11.57 -9.93
#